data_AF-A0AAN8E4S0-F1
#
_entry.id   AF-A0AAN8E4S0-F1
#
_cell.length_a   1.000
_cell.length_b   1.000
_cell.length_c   1.000
_cell.angle_alpha   90.00
_cell.angle_beta   90.00
_cell.angle_gamma   90.00
#
_symmetry.space_group_name_H-M   'P 1'
#
loop_
_entity.id
_entity.type
_entity.pdbx_description
1 polymer ?
#
loop_
_entity_poly.entity_id
_entity_poly.type
_entity_poly.pdbx_seq_one_letter_code
_entity_poly.pdbx_strand_id
1 'polypeptide(L)'
;MLAERKVELERRLHAMLEENELLQSSVDELRERTMLLERHSHHKDLQLRQSQAELQEAQLSRRRLSVRLQQLTEEQSLLPPPSSLLCEIEQSMEQEEQEQEREQLRLQLWEAYSEVRSLCSHLRGNDLTDSALSTDSSMDESSETSSAKDVPTGSLHTGLLELRRLTQNLLDGNESTGSRRSDEEAVEEVRRLGEELREVRDLYEEEQHKAHSNQEEVLQLHSQVALLSVEMLSLREDNDRIRTMSEVREPSEQLQTAIRDRDDAIAKKKAVEMELAKCRIDIMSLNSQLLDAIQQKLNLSQQLEAWQDDMHRVIDQQLMDKYQDEWRPPPVGVGAPPRRLVIKARPSLLRP
;
A
#
# COMPACT_ATOMS: atom_id res chain seq x y z
N MET A 1 -60.95 43.10 -42.85
CA MET A 1 -60.39 41.86 -43.45
C MET A 1 -58.86 41.90 -43.64
N LEU A 2 -58.31 42.58 -44.65
CA LEU A 2 -56.85 42.53 -44.90
C LEU A 2 -56.01 43.22 -43.79
N ALA A 3 -56.48 44.37 -43.29
CA ALA A 3 -55.79 45.09 -42.20
C ALA A 3 -55.76 44.28 -40.90
N GLU A 4 -56.86 43.62 -40.53
CA GLU A 4 -56.91 42.75 -39.34
C GLU A 4 -55.97 41.54 -39.48
N ARG A 5 -55.90 40.95 -40.68
CA ARG A 5 -54.98 39.84 -40.95
C ARG A 5 -53.52 40.28 -40.87
N LYS A 6 -53.20 41.49 -41.34
CA LYS A 6 -51.86 42.09 -41.20
C LYS A 6 -51.49 42.27 -39.73
N VAL A 7 -52.37 42.88 -38.93
CA VAL A 7 -52.13 43.11 -37.49
C VAL A 7 -51.97 41.78 -36.73
N GLU A 8 -52.77 40.76 -37.06
CA GLU A 8 -52.63 39.43 -36.46
C GLU A 8 -51.27 38.77 -36.80
N LEU A 9 -50.82 38.90 -38.04
CA LEU A 9 -49.49 38.40 -38.45
C LEU A 9 -48.35 39.18 -37.78
N GLU A 10 -48.50 40.50 -37.64
CA GLU A 10 -47.53 41.33 -36.92
C GLU A 10 -47.45 40.90 -35.45
N ARG A 11 -48.58 40.69 -34.76
CA ARG A 11 -48.57 40.20 -33.37
C ARG A 11 -47.88 38.85 -33.23
N ARG A 12 -48.16 37.90 -34.13
CA ARG A 12 -47.50 36.59 -34.13
C ARG A 12 -46.01 36.71 -34.38
N LEU A 13 -45.60 37.59 -35.31
CA LEU A 13 -44.19 37.84 -35.58
C LEU A 13 -43.48 38.43 -34.36
N HIS A 14 -44.10 39.39 -33.66
CA HIS A 14 -43.54 39.94 -32.41
C HIS A 14 -43.43 38.88 -31.32
N ALA A 15 -44.46 38.07 -31.09
CA ALA A 15 -44.42 36.98 -30.10
C ALA A 15 -43.30 35.96 -30.42
N MET A 16 -43.12 35.61 -31.70
CA MET A 16 -42.03 34.72 -32.12
C MET A 16 -40.64 35.36 -31.94
N LEU A 17 -40.51 36.69 -32.11
CA LEU A 17 -39.26 37.40 -31.87
C LEU A 17 -38.93 37.42 -30.38
N GLU A 18 -39.90 37.72 -29.52
CA GLU A 18 -39.74 37.70 -28.06
C GLU A 18 -39.34 36.29 -27.57
N GLU A 19 -39.99 35.25 -28.08
CA GLU A 19 -39.61 33.87 -27.77
C GLU A 19 -38.19 33.54 -28.25
N ASN A 20 -37.79 34.02 -29.43
CA ASN A 20 -36.43 33.83 -29.95
C ASN A 20 -35.39 34.51 -29.06
N GLU A 21 -35.65 35.73 -28.59
CA GLU A 21 -34.78 36.45 -27.66
C GLU A 21 -34.62 35.71 -26.33
N LEU A 22 -35.71 35.15 -25.78
CA LEU A 22 -35.66 34.34 -24.56
C LEU A 22 -34.92 33.02 -24.75
N LEU A 23 -35.08 32.36 -25.90
CA LEU A 23 -34.32 31.16 -26.22
C LEU A 23 -32.83 31.48 -26.40
N GLN A 24 -32.52 32.61 -27.02
CA GLN A 24 -31.14 33.05 -27.22
C GLN A 24 -30.44 33.32 -25.88
N SER A 25 -31.10 34.01 -24.94
CA SER A 25 -30.55 34.23 -23.60
C SER A 25 -30.36 32.92 -22.82
N SER A 26 -31.32 31.99 -22.89
CA SER A 26 -31.20 30.67 -22.29
C SER A 26 -30.04 29.86 -22.87
N VAL A 27 -29.85 29.91 -24.19
CA VAL A 27 -28.71 29.27 -24.86
C VAL A 27 -27.39 29.87 -24.39
N ASP A 28 -27.32 31.20 -24.24
CA ASP A 28 -26.11 31.87 -23.77
C ASP A 28 -25.80 31.52 -22.30
N GLU A 29 -26.80 31.47 -21.42
CA GLU A 29 -26.64 30.96 -20.05
C GLU A 29 -26.14 29.50 -20.00
N LEU A 30 -26.70 28.63 -20.86
CA LEU A 30 -26.28 27.23 -20.93
C LEU A 30 -24.84 27.11 -21.46
N ARG A 31 -24.44 27.94 -22.42
CA ARG A 31 -23.05 28.02 -22.91
C ARG A 31 -22.10 28.42 -21.80
N GLU A 32 -22.45 29.44 -21.01
CA GLU A 32 -21.65 29.87 -19.86
C GLU A 32 -21.51 28.76 -18.81
N ARG A 33 -22.62 28.11 -18.45
CA ARG A 33 -22.60 26.97 -17.51
C ARG A 33 -21.74 25.82 -18.03
N THR A 34 -21.83 25.52 -19.32
CA THR A 34 -20.99 24.49 -19.97
C THR A 34 -19.50 24.85 -19.84
N MET A 35 -19.11 26.08 -20.18
CA MET A 35 -17.72 26.53 -20.05
C MET A 35 -17.19 26.43 -18.60
N LEU A 36 -18.01 26.76 -17.60
CA LEU A 36 -17.62 26.64 -16.20
C LEU A 36 -17.43 25.17 -15.78
N LEU A 37 -18.32 24.29 -16.21
CA LEU A 37 -18.21 22.85 -15.94
C LEU A 37 -16.99 22.24 -16.61
N GLU A 38 -16.67 22.64 -17.84
CA GLU A 38 -15.46 22.21 -18.55
C GLU A 38 -14.19 22.64 -17.81
N ARG A 39 -14.11 23.91 -17.37
CA ARG A 39 -12.97 24.40 -16.58
C ARG A 39 -12.81 23.63 -15.27
N HIS A 40 -13.93 23.37 -14.58
CA HIS A 40 -13.91 22.63 -13.33
C HIS A 40 -13.53 21.15 -13.53
N SER A 41 -13.99 20.52 -14.61
CA SER A 41 -13.56 19.16 -15.00
C SER A 41 -12.06 19.13 -15.26
N HIS A 42 -11.55 20.09 -16.04
CA HIS A 42 -10.13 20.17 -16.35
C HIS A 42 -9.27 20.36 -15.09
N HIS A 43 -9.73 21.19 -14.14
CA HIS A 43 -9.06 21.38 -12.87
C HIS A 43 -9.01 20.09 -12.05
N LYS A 44 -10.12 19.35 -11.95
CA LYS A 44 -10.16 18.05 -11.28
C LYS A 44 -9.26 17.01 -11.94
N ASP A 45 -9.20 16.99 -13.27
CA ASP A 45 -8.31 16.10 -14.00
C ASP A 45 -6.83 16.41 -13.74
N LEU A 46 -6.47 17.68 -13.56
CA LEU A 46 -5.12 18.08 -13.15
C LEU A 46 -4.80 17.62 -11.73
N GLN A 47 -5.73 17.83 -10.77
CA GLN A 47 -5.56 17.36 -9.39
C GLN A 47 -5.42 15.83 -9.30
N LEU A 48 -6.19 15.08 -10.08
CA LEU A 48 -6.08 13.62 -10.15
C LEU A 48 -4.72 13.19 -10.68
N ARG A 49 -4.20 13.84 -11.72
CA ARG A 49 -2.85 13.54 -12.23
C ARG A 49 -1.75 13.84 -11.21
N GLN A 50 -1.88 14.93 -10.46
CA GLN A 50 -0.94 15.29 -9.39
C GLN A 50 -0.94 14.24 -8.28
N SER A 51 -2.11 13.90 -7.74
CA SER A 51 -2.22 12.87 -6.70
C SER A 51 -1.76 11.47 -7.15
N GLN A 52 -1.95 11.12 -8.43
CA GLN A 52 -1.40 9.90 -9.01
C GLN A 52 0.13 9.91 -9.04
N ALA A 53 0.76 11.04 -9.38
CA ALA A 53 2.21 11.17 -9.38
C ALA A 53 2.78 11.05 -7.96
N GLU A 54 2.19 11.74 -6.98
CA GLU A 54 2.57 11.64 -5.56
C GLU A 54 2.44 10.21 -5.02
N LEU A 55 1.36 9.51 -5.40
CA LEU A 55 1.17 8.11 -5.02
C LEU A 55 2.27 7.21 -5.60
N GLN A 56 2.66 7.42 -6.87
CA GLN A 56 3.76 6.66 -7.48
C GLN A 56 5.09 6.93 -6.77
N GLU A 57 5.38 8.18 -6.42
CA GLU A 57 6.57 8.54 -5.64
C GLU A 57 6.58 7.88 -4.25
N ALA A 58 5.46 7.90 -3.54
CA ALA A 58 5.30 7.24 -2.24
C ALA A 58 5.43 5.71 -2.35
N GLN A 59 4.94 5.10 -3.43
CA GLN A 59 5.12 3.67 -3.67
C GLN A 59 6.60 3.32 -3.93
N LEU A 60 7.31 4.16 -4.68
CA LEU A 60 8.74 3.99 -4.93
C LEU A 60 9.55 4.18 -3.65
N SER A 61 9.22 5.18 -2.82
CA SER A 61 9.88 5.38 -1.52
C SER A 61 9.63 4.21 -0.58
N ARG A 62 8.39 3.69 -0.51
CA ARG A 62 8.06 2.49 0.26
C ARG A 62 8.86 1.28 -0.19
N ARG A 63 9.02 1.06 -1.51
CA ARG A 63 9.85 -0.03 -2.04
C ARG A 63 11.32 0.14 -1.64
N ARG A 64 11.86 1.36 -1.74
CA ARG A 64 13.24 1.66 -1.32
C ARG A 64 13.45 1.39 0.16
N LEU A 65 12.54 1.86 1.02
CA LEU A 65 12.59 1.61 2.46
C LEU A 65 12.44 0.13 2.79
N SER A 66 11.56 -0.60 2.09
CA SER A 66 11.41 -2.06 2.26
C SER A 66 12.70 -2.81 1.95
N VAL A 67 13.41 -2.44 0.88
CA VAL A 67 14.72 -3.03 0.56
C VAL A 67 15.74 -2.67 1.64
N ARG A 68 15.72 -1.43 2.14
CA ARG A 68 16.64 -1.00 3.22
C ARG A 68 16.39 -1.76 4.53
N LEU A 69 15.12 -2.03 4.87
CA LEU A 69 14.76 -2.84 6.02
C LEU A 69 15.20 -4.30 5.87
N GLN A 70 15.06 -4.87 4.67
CA GLN A 70 15.57 -6.21 4.38
C GLN A 70 17.09 -6.28 4.54
N GLN A 71 17.84 -5.29 4.02
CA GLN A 71 19.29 -5.20 4.21
C GLN A 71 19.67 -5.14 5.70
N LEU A 72 18.99 -4.30 6.48
CA LEU A 72 19.25 -4.20 7.93
C LEU A 72 18.90 -5.50 8.68
N THR A 73 17.86 -6.22 8.23
CA THR A 73 17.47 -7.51 8.81
C THR A 73 18.48 -8.61 8.45
N GLU A 74 19.00 -8.60 7.22
CA GLU A 74 20.10 -9.48 6.79
C GLU A 74 21.38 -9.17 7.58
N GLU A 75 21.72 -7.89 7.76
CA GLU A 75 22.85 -7.45 8.59
C GLU A 75 22.68 -7.90 10.06
N GLN A 76 21.47 -7.81 10.63
CA GLN A 76 21.18 -8.34 11.96
C GLN A 76 21.22 -9.87 12.02
N SER A 77 20.86 -10.56 10.94
CA SER A 77 20.94 -12.03 10.85
C SER A 77 22.37 -12.55 10.70
N LEU A 78 23.29 -11.70 10.23
CA LEU A 78 24.73 -11.97 10.18
C LEU A 78 25.40 -11.73 11.54
N LEU A 79 24.76 -10.99 12.46
CA LEU A 79 25.13 -10.97 13.87
C LEU A 79 24.66 -12.29 14.53
N PRO A 80 25.44 -12.90 15.43
CA PRO A 80 24.98 -14.10 16.13
C PRO A 80 23.67 -13.78 16.85
N PRO A 81 22.62 -14.62 16.73
CA PRO A 81 21.42 -14.42 17.52
C PRO A 81 21.78 -14.43 19.02
N PRO A 82 21.01 -13.76 19.89
CA PRO A 82 21.25 -13.76 21.34
C PRO A 82 21.15 -15.16 21.99
N SER A 83 20.84 -16.20 21.20
CA SER A 83 20.82 -17.63 21.55
C SER A 83 21.85 -18.47 20.77
N SER A 84 22.88 -17.84 20.19
CA SER A 84 23.98 -18.52 19.52
C SER A 84 24.91 -19.13 20.55
N LEU A 85 25.42 -20.35 20.31
CA LEU A 85 26.43 -21.01 21.15
C LEU A 85 27.61 -20.09 21.48
N LEU A 86 27.98 -19.16 20.59
CA LEU A 86 29.05 -18.19 20.88
C LEU A 86 28.67 -17.19 22.00
N CYS A 87 27.43 -16.69 22.01
CA CYS A 87 26.93 -15.80 23.06
C CYS A 87 26.74 -16.57 24.38
N GLU A 88 26.30 -17.84 24.31
CA GLU A 88 26.25 -18.73 25.47
C GLU A 88 27.65 -19.08 26.00
N ILE A 89 28.64 -19.25 25.11
CA ILE A 89 30.04 -19.46 25.49
C ILE A 89 30.62 -18.19 26.11
N GLU A 90 30.36 -17.01 25.54
CA GLU A 90 30.80 -15.73 26.12
C GLU A 90 30.19 -15.51 27.51
N GLN A 91 28.87 -15.72 27.66
CA GLN A 91 28.19 -15.65 28.96
C GLN A 91 28.70 -16.72 29.93
N SER A 92 28.99 -17.93 29.46
CA SER A 92 29.56 -19.01 30.28
C SER A 92 30.99 -18.71 30.69
N MET A 93 31.79 -18.07 29.84
CA MET A 93 33.17 -17.66 30.16
C MET A 93 33.16 -16.53 31.18
N GLU A 94 32.31 -15.51 30.99
CA GLU A 94 32.11 -14.44 31.97
C GLU A 94 31.64 -15.02 33.32
N GLN A 95 30.74 -16.02 33.29
CA GLN A 95 30.28 -16.70 34.51
C GLN A 95 31.41 -17.51 35.17
N GLU A 96 32.26 -18.19 34.40
CA GLU A 96 33.40 -18.95 34.94
C GLU A 96 34.47 -18.02 35.56
N GLU A 97 34.75 -16.87 34.94
CA GLU A 97 35.63 -15.84 35.51
C GLU A 97 35.07 -15.30 36.84
N GLN A 98 33.77 -15.02 36.91
CA GLN A 98 33.11 -14.60 38.15
C GLN A 98 33.16 -15.70 39.23
N GLU A 99 33.03 -16.98 38.86
CA GLU A 99 33.17 -18.09 39.80
C GLU A 99 34.62 -18.21 40.32
N GLN A 100 35.62 -18.02 39.46
CA GLN A 100 37.04 -18.00 39.86
C GLN A 100 37.34 -16.83 40.81
N GLU A 101 36.84 -15.61 40.53
CA GLU A 101 36.98 -14.46 41.42
C GLU A 101 36.34 -14.74 42.79
N ARG A 102 35.16 -15.36 42.81
CA ARG A 102 34.49 -15.74 44.06
C ARG A 102 35.25 -16.81 44.83
N GLU A 103 35.84 -17.79 44.17
CA GLU A 103 36.69 -18.79 44.81
C GLU A 103 37.98 -18.18 45.37
N GLN A 104 38.60 -17.25 44.64
CA GLN A 104 39.79 -16.53 45.10
C GLN A 104 39.50 -15.68 46.34
N LEU A 105 38.39 -14.94 46.36
CA LEU A 105 37.94 -14.20 47.55
C LEU A 105 37.67 -15.14 48.73
N ARG A 106 37.17 -16.35 48.47
CA ARG A 106 36.94 -17.37 49.50
C ARG A 106 38.23 -17.88 50.13
N LEU A 107 39.28 -18.09 49.32
CA LEU A 107 40.60 -18.48 49.80
C LEU A 107 41.22 -17.37 50.66
N GLN A 108 41.19 -16.12 50.19
CA GLN A 108 41.68 -14.97 50.96
C GLN A 108 40.97 -14.81 52.30
N LEU A 109 39.65 -15.02 52.33
CA LEU A 109 38.87 -14.98 53.57
C LEU A 109 39.27 -16.09 54.55
N TRP A 110 39.55 -17.30 54.04
CA TRP A 110 40.02 -18.42 54.85
C TRP A 110 41.44 -18.17 55.40
N GLU A 111 42.34 -17.64 54.59
CA GLU A 111 43.70 -17.24 55.03
C GLU A 111 43.61 -16.22 56.17
N ALA A 112 42.83 -15.15 55.98
CA ALA A 112 42.60 -14.14 57.02
C ALA A 112 41.99 -14.74 58.30
N TYR A 113 41.04 -15.67 58.16
CA TYR A 113 40.47 -16.38 59.32
C TYR A 113 41.52 -17.21 60.07
N SER A 114 42.36 -17.95 59.34
CA SER A 114 43.41 -18.78 59.92
C SER A 114 44.48 -17.94 60.64
N GLU A 115 44.82 -16.77 60.08
CA GLU A 115 45.74 -15.81 60.68
C GLU A 115 45.17 -15.22 61.97
N VAL A 116 43.90 -14.80 61.97
CA VAL A 116 43.21 -14.30 63.18
C VAL A 116 43.18 -15.37 64.27
N ARG A 117 42.86 -16.62 63.93
CA ARG A 117 42.86 -17.73 64.89
C ARG A 117 44.26 -18.01 65.44
N SER A 118 45.29 -17.97 64.58
CA SER A 118 46.69 -18.08 64.97
C SER A 118 47.05 -16.97 65.96
N LEU A 119 46.74 -15.72 65.67
CA LEU A 119 46.97 -14.58 66.57
C LEU A 119 46.26 -14.77 67.92
N CYS A 120 45.00 -15.20 67.92
CA CYS A 120 44.28 -15.53 69.16
C CYS A 120 45.01 -16.61 69.98
N SER A 121 45.54 -17.65 69.32
CA SER A 121 46.29 -18.71 69.99
C SER A 121 47.65 -18.25 70.54
N HIS A 122 48.34 -17.34 69.84
CA HIS A 122 49.59 -16.74 70.30
C HIS A 122 49.39 -15.84 71.51
N LEU A 123 48.33 -15.04 71.54
CA LEU A 123 47.99 -14.19 72.69
C LEU A 123 47.59 -15.04 73.90
N ARG A 124 46.82 -16.10 73.68
CA ARG A 124 46.44 -17.07 74.73
C ARG A 124 47.63 -17.89 75.25
N GLY A 125 48.63 -18.16 74.40
CA GLY A 125 49.88 -18.85 74.76
C GLY A 125 50.88 -17.96 75.50
N ASN A 126 50.78 -16.64 75.36
CA ASN A 126 51.57 -15.68 76.13
C ASN A 126 51.02 -15.44 77.55
N ASP A 127 49.76 -15.83 77.83
CA ASP A 127 49.16 -15.83 79.18
C ASP A 127 49.56 -17.06 80.03
N LEU A 128 50.79 -17.57 79.85
CA LEU A 128 51.38 -18.62 80.69
C LEU A 128 52.37 -18.05 81.70
N THR A 129 51.90 -17.11 82.51
CA THR A 129 52.35 -17.01 83.90
C THR A 129 51.15 -16.87 84.82
N ASP A 130 50.80 -18.00 85.43
CA ASP A 130 50.26 -18.09 86.78
C ASP A 130 48.85 -17.52 87.05
N SER A 131 47.83 -18.37 86.86
CA SER A 131 46.70 -18.40 87.79
C SER A 131 45.98 -19.73 87.73
N ALA A 132 46.33 -20.60 88.68
CA ALA A 132 45.48 -21.68 89.13
C ALA A 132 44.14 -21.10 89.61
N LEU A 133 43.03 -21.57 89.03
CA LEU A 133 41.75 -21.96 89.67
C LEU A 133 40.70 -22.18 88.57
N SER A 134 40.05 -23.35 88.63
CA SER A 134 39.15 -23.94 87.65
C SER A 134 37.92 -23.10 87.29
N THR A 135 37.40 -23.23 86.06
CA THR A 135 36.06 -23.82 85.82
C THR A 135 35.77 -24.09 84.34
N ASP A 136 35.37 -25.33 84.08
CA ASP A 136 34.53 -25.85 83.00
C ASP A 136 34.15 -24.91 81.84
N SER A 137 34.77 -25.14 80.69
CA SER A 137 34.06 -25.05 79.40
C SER A 137 34.62 -26.10 78.47
N SER A 138 34.01 -27.29 78.56
CA SER A 138 34.09 -28.27 77.48
C SER A 138 33.21 -27.79 76.31
N MET A 139 33.82 -27.09 75.36
CA MET A 139 33.32 -27.12 73.98
C MET A 139 34.47 -27.58 73.11
N ASP A 140 34.38 -28.86 72.78
CA ASP A 140 35.04 -29.49 71.67
C ASP A 140 34.74 -28.69 70.40
N GLU A 141 35.74 -27.94 69.94
CA GLU A 141 35.80 -27.42 68.57
C GLU A 141 37.16 -27.80 68.00
N SER A 142 37.51 -29.09 68.15
CA SER A 142 38.47 -29.74 67.28
C SER A 142 37.72 -30.29 66.06
N SER A 143 37.16 -29.39 65.26
CA SER A 143 36.79 -29.72 63.88
C SER A 143 37.74 -28.98 62.95
N GLU A 144 38.60 -29.77 62.34
CA GLU A 144 39.52 -29.39 61.28
C GLU A 144 38.75 -28.69 60.15
N THR A 145 38.73 -27.35 60.13
CA THR A 145 38.37 -26.59 58.92
C THR A 145 39.62 -26.42 58.07
N SER A 146 40.18 -27.53 57.58
CA SER A 146 41.34 -27.56 56.68
C SER A 146 41.00 -27.18 55.23
N SER A 147 39.78 -26.69 54.98
CA SER A 147 39.26 -26.38 53.65
C SER A 147 38.47 -25.07 53.65
N ALA A 148 38.73 -24.20 52.67
CA ALA A 148 38.04 -22.93 52.45
C ALA A 148 36.53 -23.08 52.13
N LYS A 149 36.07 -24.32 51.86
CA LYS A 149 34.65 -24.61 51.57
C LYS A 149 33.78 -24.70 52.82
N ASP A 150 34.37 -24.93 54.01
CA ASP A 150 33.63 -25.25 55.25
C ASP A 150 33.71 -24.16 56.33
N VAL A 151 34.01 -22.91 55.96
CA VAL A 151 34.00 -21.77 56.89
C VAL A 151 32.56 -21.31 57.15
N PRO A 152 31.99 -21.51 58.34
CA PRO A 152 30.63 -21.07 58.64
C PRO A 152 30.54 -19.55 58.60
N THR A 153 29.45 -19.02 58.05
CA THR A 153 29.18 -17.58 57.96
C THR A 153 29.25 -16.97 59.37
N GLY A 154 30.19 -16.04 59.60
CA GLY A 154 30.39 -15.39 60.90
C GLY A 154 31.50 -15.96 61.77
N SER A 155 32.19 -17.03 61.36
CA SER A 155 33.37 -17.57 62.09
C SER A 155 34.56 -16.60 62.14
N LEU A 156 34.82 -15.84 61.07
CA LEU A 156 35.78 -14.74 61.09
C LEU A 156 35.35 -13.64 62.08
N HIS A 157 34.05 -13.34 62.12
CA HIS A 157 33.52 -12.34 63.04
C HIS A 157 33.68 -12.77 64.51
N THR A 158 33.40 -14.04 64.83
CA THR A 158 33.63 -14.57 66.18
C THR A 158 35.12 -14.63 66.53
N GLY A 159 35.98 -15.03 65.58
CA GLY A 159 37.44 -15.01 65.75
C GLY A 159 37.99 -13.60 66.00
N LEU A 160 37.50 -12.60 65.26
CA LEU A 160 37.87 -11.19 65.45
C LEU A 160 37.34 -10.62 66.78
N LEU A 161 36.15 -11.02 67.23
CA LEU A 161 35.63 -10.64 68.54
C LEU A 161 36.45 -11.26 69.68
N GLU A 162 36.89 -12.51 69.51
CA GLU A 162 37.78 -13.17 70.46
C GLU A 162 39.16 -12.51 70.49
N LEU A 163 39.73 -12.20 69.31
CA LEU A 163 40.97 -11.45 69.18
C LEU A 163 40.85 -10.14 69.95
N ARG A 164 39.81 -9.35 69.65
CA ARG A 164 39.51 -8.08 70.32
C ARG A 164 39.43 -8.23 71.84
N ARG A 165 38.79 -9.28 72.35
CA ARG A 165 38.73 -9.55 73.80
C ARG A 165 40.09 -9.86 74.39
N LEU A 166 40.92 -10.67 73.71
CA LEU A 166 42.26 -11.01 74.16
C LEU A 166 43.21 -9.81 74.10
N THR A 167 43.12 -8.97 73.06
CA THR A 167 43.88 -7.71 72.98
C THR A 167 43.43 -6.72 74.05
N GLN A 168 42.12 -6.61 74.32
CA GLN A 168 41.58 -5.76 75.37
C GLN A 168 42.09 -6.17 76.77
N ASN A 169 42.20 -7.48 77.06
CA ASN A 169 42.76 -7.96 78.32
C ASN A 169 44.25 -7.62 78.49
N LEU A 170 45.02 -7.64 77.40
CA LEU A 170 46.43 -7.22 77.40
C LEU A 170 46.58 -5.69 77.56
N LEU A 171 45.65 -4.91 76.99
CA LEU A 171 45.62 -3.46 77.18
C LEU A 171 45.20 -3.10 78.62
N ASP A 172 44.17 -3.74 79.18
CA ASP A 172 43.73 -3.51 80.56
C ASP A 172 44.81 -3.92 81.60
N GLY A 173 45.70 -4.87 81.25
CA GLY A 173 46.90 -5.20 82.01
C GLY A 173 48.10 -4.26 81.79
N ASN A 174 48.07 -3.40 80.77
CA ASN A 174 49.15 -2.51 80.36
C ASN A 174 48.78 -1.01 80.46
N GLU A 175 47.70 -0.67 81.19
CA GLU A 175 47.31 0.70 81.59
C GLU A 175 48.33 1.38 82.55
N SER A 176 49.56 0.88 82.63
CA SER A 176 50.69 1.62 83.18
C SER A 176 51.89 1.50 82.25
N THR A 177 52.16 2.61 81.56
CA THR A 177 53.38 2.91 80.77
C THR A 177 53.30 2.71 79.25
N GLY A 178 52.48 3.51 78.57
CA GLY A 178 52.53 3.64 77.10
C GLY A 178 52.03 4.96 76.52
N SER A 179 51.75 5.96 77.36
CA SER A 179 50.93 7.15 77.04
C SER A 179 51.59 8.24 76.17
N ARG A 180 52.69 7.99 75.44
CA ARG A 180 53.33 9.08 74.65
C ARG A 180 53.82 8.72 73.25
N ARG A 181 53.52 7.53 72.74
CA ARG A 181 53.70 7.20 71.30
C ARG A 181 52.46 6.57 70.64
N SER A 182 51.53 6.04 71.42
CA SER A 182 50.23 5.47 70.99
C SER A 182 49.24 6.53 70.46
N ASP A 183 49.29 7.76 70.97
CA ASP A 183 48.36 8.83 70.56
C ASP A 183 48.61 9.31 69.13
N GLU A 184 49.85 9.25 68.61
CA GLU A 184 50.15 9.68 67.24
C GLU A 184 49.63 8.65 66.21
N GLU A 185 49.89 7.35 66.41
CA GLU A 185 49.39 6.29 65.53
C GLU A 185 47.85 6.14 65.61
N ALA A 186 47.25 6.28 66.80
CA ALA A 186 45.80 6.27 66.95
C ALA A 186 45.12 7.50 66.32
N VAL A 187 45.76 8.68 66.36
CA VAL A 187 45.28 9.88 65.64
C VAL A 187 45.41 9.70 64.13
N GLU A 188 46.49 9.08 63.65
CA GLU A 188 46.68 8.76 62.24
C GLU A 188 45.63 7.75 61.73
N GLU A 189 45.28 6.75 62.54
CA GLU A 189 44.30 5.72 62.21
C GLU A 189 42.85 6.26 62.26
N VAL A 190 42.55 7.15 63.22
CA VAL A 190 41.31 7.93 63.24
C VAL A 190 41.22 8.86 62.02
N ARG A 191 42.34 9.47 61.61
CA ARG A 191 42.41 10.28 60.39
C ARG A 191 42.13 9.43 59.15
N ARG A 192 42.73 8.24 59.06
CA ARG A 192 42.53 7.29 57.96
C ARG A 192 41.10 6.77 57.89
N LEU A 193 40.53 6.30 58.99
CA LEU A 193 39.13 5.88 59.05
C LEU A 193 38.17 7.05 58.79
N GLY A 194 38.54 8.26 59.22
CA GLY A 194 37.81 9.48 58.91
C GLY A 194 37.91 9.92 57.45
N GLU A 195 38.96 9.51 56.73
CA GLU A 195 39.12 9.66 55.28
C GLU A 195 38.31 8.59 54.54
N GLU A 196 38.40 7.31 54.92
CA GLU A 196 37.59 6.22 54.36
C GLU A 196 36.08 6.47 54.53
N LEU A 197 35.65 6.96 55.70
CA LEU A 197 34.24 7.34 55.93
C LEU A 197 33.81 8.54 55.08
N ARG A 198 34.75 9.40 54.70
CA ARG A 198 34.51 10.54 53.81
C ARG A 198 34.39 10.06 52.36
N GLU A 199 35.28 9.18 51.91
CA GLU A 199 35.21 8.56 50.59
C GLU A 199 33.90 7.77 50.39
N VAL A 200 33.48 6.99 51.39
CA VAL A 200 32.20 6.25 51.34
C VAL A 200 30.99 7.21 51.28
N ARG A 201 31.07 8.35 51.98
CA ARG A 201 30.03 9.39 51.93
C ARG A 201 29.98 10.04 50.54
N ASP A 202 31.12 10.41 49.98
CA ASP A 202 31.23 11.04 48.67
C ASP A 202 30.69 10.09 47.58
N LEU A 203 31.03 8.80 47.63
CA LEU A 203 30.47 7.78 46.73
C LEU A 203 28.95 7.60 46.90
N TYR A 204 28.43 7.62 48.13
CA TYR A 204 26.99 7.55 48.37
C TYR A 204 26.26 8.80 47.82
N GLU A 205 26.85 9.98 47.95
CA GLU A 205 26.32 11.22 47.39
C GLU A 205 26.33 11.18 45.84
N GLU A 206 27.39 10.65 45.22
CA GLU A 206 27.44 10.43 43.77
C GLU A 206 26.37 9.45 43.29
N GLU A 207 26.18 8.31 43.98
CA GLU A 207 25.13 7.35 43.66
C GLU A 207 23.73 7.93 43.84
N GLN A 208 23.51 8.77 44.86
CA GLN A 208 22.28 9.55 45.04
C GLN A 208 22.05 10.50 43.86
N HIS A 209 23.08 11.24 43.41
CA HIS A 209 22.98 12.13 42.26
C HIS A 209 22.67 11.37 40.96
N LYS A 210 23.29 10.21 40.72
CA LYS A 210 22.99 9.35 39.57
C LYS A 210 21.56 8.81 39.65
N ALA A 211 21.11 8.37 40.82
CA ALA A 211 19.73 7.91 41.01
C ALA A 211 18.71 9.02 40.71
N HIS A 212 18.99 10.25 41.15
CA HIS A 212 18.16 11.42 40.82
C HIS A 212 18.16 11.73 39.32
N SER A 213 19.32 11.73 38.65
CA SER A 213 19.41 11.93 37.20
C SER A 213 18.62 10.87 36.42
N ASN A 214 18.75 9.60 36.82
CA ASN A 214 18.02 8.49 36.21
C ASN A 214 16.51 8.62 36.44
N GLN A 215 16.08 9.07 37.62
CA GLN A 215 14.66 9.35 37.91
C GLN A 215 14.10 10.43 36.97
N GLU A 216 14.85 11.49 36.72
CA GLU A 216 14.47 12.56 35.79
C GLU A 216 14.37 12.05 34.34
N GLU A 217 15.32 11.23 33.89
CA GLU A 217 15.29 10.61 32.57
C GLU A 217 14.08 9.67 32.41
N VAL A 218 13.77 8.86 33.42
CA VAL A 218 12.57 8.01 33.43
C VAL A 218 11.30 8.84 33.33
N LEU A 219 11.21 9.98 34.02
CA LEU A 219 10.06 10.89 33.91
C LEU A 219 9.95 11.53 32.53
N GLN A 220 11.07 11.91 31.92
CA GLN A 220 11.11 12.44 30.55
C GLN A 220 10.65 11.40 29.52
N LEU A 221 11.17 10.17 29.61
CA LEU A 221 10.75 9.06 28.76
C LEU A 221 9.28 8.71 28.97
N HIS A 222 8.80 8.71 30.22
CA HIS A 222 7.39 8.49 30.51
C HIS A 222 6.50 9.57 29.89
N SER A 223 6.90 10.84 29.96
CA SER A 223 6.20 11.95 29.31
C SER A 223 6.18 11.79 27.78
N GLN A 224 7.31 11.39 27.18
CA GLN A 224 7.39 11.14 25.74
C GLN A 224 6.49 9.97 25.30
N VAL A 225 6.48 8.87 26.05
CA VAL A 225 5.60 7.73 25.79
C VAL A 225 4.13 8.12 25.92
N ALA A 226 3.77 8.98 26.88
CA ALA A 226 2.41 9.47 27.03
C ALA A 226 1.97 10.31 25.81
N LEU A 227 2.83 11.21 25.32
CA LEU A 227 2.54 12.01 24.12
C LEU A 227 2.37 11.15 22.87
N LEU A 228 3.31 10.22 22.61
CA LEU A 228 3.22 9.29 21.49
C LEU A 228 1.99 8.39 21.57
N SER A 229 1.56 8.00 22.78
CA SER A 229 0.35 7.22 22.98
C SER A 229 -0.91 7.99 22.58
N VAL A 230 -0.98 9.28 22.90
CA VAL A 230 -2.09 10.16 22.48
C VAL A 230 -2.11 10.35 20.97
N GLU A 231 -0.95 10.60 20.35
CA GLU A 231 -0.85 10.71 18.88
C GLU A 231 -1.28 9.42 18.18
N MET A 232 -0.85 8.25 18.68
CA MET A 232 -1.26 6.96 18.16
C MET A 232 -2.77 6.73 18.26
N LEU A 233 -3.41 7.17 19.34
CA LEU A 233 -4.87 7.09 19.49
C LEU A 233 -5.58 8.02 18.49
N SER A 234 -5.12 9.26 18.36
CA SER A 234 -5.64 10.23 17.37
C SER A 234 -5.55 9.67 15.94
N LEU A 235 -4.40 9.13 15.55
CA LEU A 235 -4.20 8.57 14.21
C LEU A 235 -5.07 7.34 13.96
N ARG A 236 -5.32 6.52 14.99
CA ARG A 236 -6.26 5.39 14.90
C ARG A 236 -7.68 5.89 14.70
N GLU A 237 -8.14 6.86 15.47
CA GLU A 237 -9.47 7.45 15.32
C GLU A 237 -9.67 8.06 13.92
N ASP A 238 -8.67 8.75 13.39
CA ASP A 238 -8.74 9.31 12.04
C ASP A 238 -8.73 8.22 10.96
N ASN A 239 -7.99 7.12 11.15
CA ASN A 239 -8.03 5.97 10.25
C ASN A 239 -9.43 5.32 10.23
N ASP A 240 -10.02 5.14 11.40
CA ASP A 240 -11.37 4.56 11.56
C ASP A 240 -12.44 5.48 10.97
N ARG A 241 -12.29 6.80 11.12
CA ARG A 241 -13.15 7.79 10.42
C ARG A 241 -13.04 7.68 8.90
N ILE A 242 -11.83 7.56 8.35
CA ILE A 242 -11.64 7.43 6.90
C ILE A 242 -12.20 6.09 6.40
N ARG A 243 -12.00 4.99 7.14
CA ARG A 243 -12.56 3.68 6.80
C ARG A 243 -14.08 3.69 6.79
N THR A 244 -14.71 4.19 7.85
CA THR A 244 -16.17 4.31 7.92
C THR A 244 -16.72 5.22 6.83
N MET A 245 -16.05 6.35 6.54
CA MET A 245 -16.41 7.21 5.41
C MET A 245 -16.28 6.49 4.07
N SER A 246 -15.25 5.66 3.86
CA SER A 246 -15.05 4.91 2.63
C SER A 246 -16.05 3.76 2.46
N GLU A 247 -16.43 3.09 3.55
CA GLU A 247 -17.42 2.01 3.56
C GLU A 247 -18.84 2.55 3.32
N VAL A 248 -19.16 3.75 3.83
CA VAL A 248 -20.44 4.43 3.60
C VAL A 248 -20.51 5.12 2.23
N ARG A 249 -19.36 5.40 1.61
CA ARG A 249 -19.30 6.04 0.29
C ARG A 249 -19.58 5.04 -0.82
N GLU A 250 -20.83 4.58 -0.89
CA GLU A 250 -21.38 4.17 -2.18
C GLU A 250 -21.22 5.31 -3.21
N PRO A 251 -20.97 5.00 -4.49
CA PRO A 251 -20.97 6.04 -5.52
C PRO A 251 -22.30 6.79 -5.43
N SER A 252 -22.24 8.12 -5.36
CA SER A 252 -23.42 8.92 -5.02
C SER A 252 -24.61 8.54 -5.90
N GLU A 253 -25.82 8.53 -5.35
CA GLU A 253 -27.04 8.16 -6.09
C GLU A 253 -27.17 8.96 -7.41
N GLN A 254 -26.67 10.20 -7.40
CA GLN A 254 -26.58 11.05 -8.59
C GLN A 254 -25.60 10.51 -9.64
N LEU A 255 -24.42 10.03 -9.24
CA LEU A 255 -23.47 9.38 -10.14
C LEU A 255 -24.05 8.08 -10.70
N GLN A 256 -24.70 7.26 -9.88
CA GLN A 256 -25.34 6.03 -10.34
C GLN A 256 -26.46 6.32 -11.35
N THR A 257 -27.27 7.35 -11.09
CA THR A 257 -28.34 7.78 -12.01
C THR A 257 -27.75 8.29 -13.33
N ALA A 258 -26.71 9.13 -13.28
CA ALA A 258 -26.04 9.62 -14.48
C ALA A 258 -25.40 8.50 -15.32
N ILE A 259 -24.88 7.45 -14.68
CA ILE A 259 -24.37 6.26 -15.39
C ILE A 259 -25.50 5.53 -16.11
N ARG A 260 -26.64 5.30 -15.44
CA ARG A 260 -27.81 4.65 -16.06
C ARG A 260 -28.34 5.46 -17.24
N ASP A 261 -28.49 6.77 -17.08
CA ASP A 261 -28.97 7.66 -18.15
C ASP A 261 -28.04 7.65 -19.37
N ARG A 262 -26.71 7.64 -19.14
CA ARG A 262 -25.72 7.51 -20.20
C ARG A 262 -25.86 6.18 -20.93
N ASP A 263 -26.00 5.09 -20.19
CA ASP A 263 -26.08 3.75 -20.77
C ASP A 263 -27.37 3.57 -21.59
N ASP A 264 -28.50 4.13 -21.12
CA ASP A 264 -29.76 4.20 -21.86
C ASP A 264 -29.65 5.04 -23.13
N ALA A 265 -28.96 6.18 -23.08
CA ALA A 265 -28.70 7.01 -24.25
C ALA A 265 -27.83 6.28 -25.29
N ILE A 266 -26.81 5.53 -24.84
CA ILE A 266 -25.97 4.70 -25.71
C ILE A 266 -26.81 3.60 -26.37
N ALA A 267 -27.70 2.95 -25.62
CA ALA A 267 -28.59 1.92 -26.17
C ALA A 267 -29.53 2.49 -27.24
N LYS A 268 -30.15 3.64 -26.98
CA LYS A 268 -30.99 4.35 -27.96
C LYS A 268 -30.21 4.76 -29.20
N LYS A 269 -29.00 5.28 -29.05
CA LYS A 269 -28.11 5.62 -30.18
C LYS A 269 -27.83 4.39 -31.05
N LYS A 270 -27.43 3.27 -30.44
CA LYS A 270 -27.18 2.02 -31.17
C LYS A 270 -28.42 1.53 -31.91
N ALA A 271 -29.61 1.65 -31.31
CA ALA A 271 -30.87 1.30 -31.97
C ALA A 271 -31.12 2.13 -33.24
N VAL A 272 -30.93 3.46 -33.14
CA VAL A 272 -31.08 4.36 -34.30
C VAL A 272 -30.02 4.07 -35.37
N GLU A 273 -28.78 3.78 -34.99
CA GLU A 273 -27.71 3.41 -35.93
C GLU A 273 -28.03 2.11 -36.69
N MET A 274 -28.64 1.11 -36.01
CA MET A 274 -29.10 -0.12 -36.66
C MET A 274 -30.23 0.13 -37.66
N GLU A 275 -31.23 0.94 -37.31
CA GLU A 275 -32.31 1.30 -38.25
C GLU A 275 -31.78 2.12 -39.43
N LEU A 276 -30.82 3.02 -39.20
CA LEU A 276 -30.17 3.77 -40.28
C LEU A 276 -29.43 2.83 -41.25
N ALA A 277 -28.69 1.84 -40.73
CA ALA A 277 -28.01 0.84 -41.55
C ALA A 277 -29.01 0.02 -42.37
N LYS A 278 -30.15 -0.35 -41.79
CA LYS A 278 -31.23 -1.05 -42.49
C LYS A 278 -31.83 -0.20 -43.61
N CYS A 279 -32.20 1.05 -43.34
CA CYS A 279 -32.70 1.97 -44.37
C CYS A 279 -31.69 2.16 -45.51
N ARG A 280 -30.39 2.19 -45.22
CA ARG A 280 -29.34 2.28 -46.24
C ARG A 280 -29.32 1.04 -47.14
N ILE A 281 -29.45 -0.15 -46.56
CA ILE A 281 -29.56 -1.41 -47.32
C ILE A 281 -30.82 -1.38 -48.20
N ASP A 282 -31.95 -0.93 -47.66
CA ASP A 282 -33.21 -0.84 -48.42
C ASP A 282 -33.09 0.12 -49.61
N ILE A 283 -32.45 1.28 -49.44
CA ILE A 283 -32.17 2.22 -50.54
C ILE A 283 -31.26 1.58 -51.59
N MET A 284 -30.19 0.89 -51.18
CA MET A 284 -29.29 0.21 -52.11
C MET A 284 -30.01 -0.88 -52.92
N SER A 285 -30.88 -1.65 -52.26
CA SER A 285 -31.72 -2.67 -52.89
C SER A 285 -32.70 -2.04 -53.89
N LEU A 286 -33.40 -0.98 -53.49
CA LEU A 286 -34.35 -0.28 -54.36
C LEU A 286 -33.66 0.37 -55.57
N ASN A 287 -32.48 0.95 -55.37
CA ASN A 287 -31.68 1.50 -56.47
C ASN A 287 -31.27 0.41 -57.47
N SER A 288 -30.87 -0.78 -56.99
CA SER A 288 -30.60 -1.92 -57.87
C SER A 288 -31.83 -2.31 -58.68
N GLN A 289 -32.99 -2.45 -58.02
CA GLN A 289 -34.24 -2.78 -58.70
C GLN A 289 -34.65 -1.73 -59.74
N LEU A 290 -34.44 -0.44 -59.43
CA LEU A 290 -34.71 0.65 -60.36
C LEU A 290 -33.80 0.59 -61.59
N LEU A 291 -32.50 0.34 -61.40
CA LEU A 291 -31.55 0.18 -62.49
C LEU A 291 -31.92 -1.01 -63.39
N ASP A 292 -32.30 -2.14 -62.80
CA ASP A 292 -32.77 -3.32 -63.54
C ASP A 292 -34.03 -3.02 -64.36
N ALA A 293 -34.99 -2.30 -63.78
CA ALA A 293 -36.22 -1.89 -64.46
C ALA A 293 -35.95 -0.92 -65.61
N ILE A 294 -35.04 0.04 -65.43
CA ILE A 294 -34.60 0.95 -66.50
C ILE A 294 -33.93 0.16 -67.63
N GLN A 295 -33.04 -0.78 -67.29
CA GLN A 295 -32.36 -1.62 -68.28
C GLN A 295 -33.36 -2.48 -69.06
N GLN A 296 -34.34 -3.09 -68.39
CA GLN A 296 -35.41 -3.84 -69.05
C GLN A 296 -36.23 -2.95 -69.99
N LYS A 297 -36.61 -1.75 -69.55
CA LYS A 297 -37.36 -0.79 -70.39
C LYS A 297 -36.55 -0.38 -71.61
N LEU A 298 -35.26 -0.06 -71.45
CA LEU A 298 -34.37 0.30 -72.54
C LEU A 298 -34.29 -0.83 -73.59
N ASN A 299 -34.10 -2.07 -73.13
CA ASN A 299 -34.04 -3.24 -74.01
C ASN A 299 -35.35 -3.43 -74.80
N LEU A 300 -36.51 -3.27 -74.15
CA LEU A 300 -37.81 -3.36 -74.83
C LEU A 300 -38.02 -2.22 -75.84
N SER A 301 -37.60 -1.00 -75.50
CA SER A 301 -37.66 0.13 -76.44
C SER A 301 -36.79 -0.11 -77.67
N GLN A 302 -35.58 -0.64 -77.50
CA GLN A 302 -34.71 -1.01 -78.63
C GLN A 302 -35.31 -2.12 -79.49
N GLN A 303 -35.93 -3.13 -78.88
CA GLN A 303 -36.63 -4.19 -79.62
C GLN A 303 -37.81 -3.64 -80.42
N LEU A 304 -38.57 -2.69 -79.86
CA LEU A 304 -39.68 -2.02 -80.56
C LEU A 304 -39.20 -1.18 -81.72
N GLU A 305 -38.11 -0.42 -81.56
CA GLU A 305 -37.50 0.37 -82.64
C GLU A 305 -37.02 -0.53 -83.78
N ALA A 306 -36.32 -1.63 -83.46
CA ALA A 306 -35.91 -2.61 -84.46
C ALA A 306 -37.11 -3.22 -85.21
N TRP A 307 -38.18 -3.56 -84.49
CA TRP A 307 -39.41 -4.06 -85.11
C TRP A 307 -40.08 -3.00 -86.00
N GLN A 308 -40.09 -1.74 -85.57
CA GLN A 308 -40.62 -0.63 -86.38
C GLN A 308 -39.82 -0.47 -87.67
N ASP A 309 -38.50 -0.49 -87.63
CA ASP A 309 -37.64 -0.42 -88.82
C ASP A 309 -37.93 -1.57 -89.79
N ASP A 310 -38.08 -2.79 -89.29
CA ASP A 310 -38.41 -3.96 -90.10
C ASP A 310 -39.79 -3.83 -90.75
N MET A 311 -40.79 -3.32 -90.02
CA MET A 311 -42.12 -3.06 -90.58
C MET A 311 -42.10 -1.96 -91.65
N HIS A 312 -41.37 -0.86 -91.44
CA HIS A 312 -41.20 0.18 -92.47
C HIS A 312 -40.56 -0.40 -93.73
N ARG A 313 -39.50 -1.21 -93.60
CA ARG A 313 -38.88 -1.91 -94.74
C ARG A 313 -39.86 -2.81 -95.48
N VAL A 314 -40.71 -3.55 -94.77
CA VAL A 314 -41.75 -4.40 -95.38
C VAL A 314 -42.77 -3.56 -96.14
N ILE A 315 -43.22 -2.43 -95.57
CA ILE A 315 -44.16 -1.52 -96.23
C ILE A 315 -43.53 -0.92 -97.49
N ASP A 316 -42.30 -0.41 -97.40
CA ASP A 316 -41.57 0.16 -98.54
C ASP A 316 -41.41 -0.88 -99.65
N GLN A 317 -41.03 -2.11 -99.31
CA GLN A 317 -40.93 -3.21 -100.28
C GLN A 317 -42.29 -3.50 -100.95
N GLN A 318 -43.38 -3.59 -100.17
CA GLN A 318 -44.72 -3.82 -100.72
C GLN A 318 -45.20 -2.69 -101.63
N LEU A 319 -44.86 -1.44 -101.32
CA LEU A 319 -45.17 -0.28 -102.18
C LEU A 319 -44.38 -0.36 -103.49
N MET A 320 -43.09 -0.68 -103.43
CA MET A 320 -42.24 -0.83 -104.62
C MET A 320 -42.72 -1.98 -105.51
N ASP A 321 -43.09 -3.12 -104.93
CA ASP A 321 -43.65 -4.27 -105.66
C ASP A 321 -44.97 -3.88 -106.36
N LYS A 322 -45.86 -3.13 -105.68
CA LYS A 322 -47.10 -2.61 -106.27
C LYS A 322 -46.85 -1.63 -107.42
N TYR A 323 -45.93 -0.68 -107.27
CA TYR A 323 -45.55 0.21 -108.36
C TYR A 323 -44.99 -0.58 -109.55
N GLN A 324 -44.14 -1.58 -109.31
CA GLN A 324 -43.62 -2.44 -110.38
C GLN A 324 -44.73 -3.25 -111.07
N ASP A 325 -45.76 -3.67 -110.35
CA ASP A 325 -46.89 -4.39 -110.91
C ASP A 325 -47.87 -3.47 -111.67
N GLU A 326 -48.11 -2.24 -111.21
CA GLU A 326 -48.94 -1.25 -111.92
C GLU A 326 -48.28 -0.72 -113.20
N TRP A 327 -46.96 -0.57 -113.20
CA TRP A 327 -46.19 -0.11 -114.35
C TRP A 327 -45.64 -1.25 -115.22
N ARG A 328 -46.06 -2.50 -114.95
CA ARG A 328 -45.79 -3.64 -115.82
C ARG A 328 -46.67 -3.51 -117.07
N PRO A 329 -46.12 -3.45 -118.29
CA PRO A 329 -46.95 -3.42 -119.51
C PRO A 329 -47.82 -4.69 -119.56
N PRO A 330 -49.06 -4.62 -120.10
CA PRO A 330 -49.90 -5.80 -120.23
C PRO A 330 -49.11 -6.87 -121.00
N PRO A 331 -49.18 -8.15 -120.60
CA PRO A 331 -48.42 -9.19 -121.26
C PRO A 331 -48.82 -9.20 -122.73
N VAL A 332 -47.87 -8.82 -123.60
CA VAL A 332 -47.98 -9.04 -125.03
C VAL A 332 -48.11 -10.55 -125.19
N GLY A 333 -49.28 -10.98 -125.66
CA GLY A 333 -49.59 -12.38 -125.84
C GLY A 333 -48.56 -13.07 -126.70
N VAL A 334 -47.85 -14.02 -126.13
CA VAL A 334 -47.18 -15.09 -126.86
C VAL A 334 -47.48 -16.39 -126.14
N GLY A 335 -48.32 -17.21 -126.80
CA GLY A 335 -48.32 -18.67 -126.68
C GLY A 335 -48.64 -19.26 -125.31
N ALA A 336 -49.87 -19.74 -125.16
CA ALA A 336 -50.17 -20.80 -124.20
C ALA A 336 -49.28 -22.03 -124.42
N PRO A 337 -48.85 -22.70 -123.34
CA PRO A 337 -48.85 -24.15 -123.31
C PRO A 337 -49.71 -24.68 -122.14
N PRO A 338 -50.09 -25.97 -122.17
CA PRO A 338 -51.37 -26.42 -121.64
C PRO A 338 -51.38 -26.62 -120.13
N ARG A 339 -52.59 -26.52 -119.60
CA ARG A 339 -53.00 -26.94 -118.26
C ARG A 339 -52.42 -28.31 -117.89
N ARG A 340 -51.72 -28.41 -116.75
CA ARG A 340 -51.67 -29.64 -115.96
C ARG A 340 -52.24 -29.38 -114.58
N LEU A 341 -53.28 -30.15 -114.28
CA LEU A 341 -53.95 -30.23 -112.99
C LEU A 341 -53.00 -30.77 -111.91
N VAL A 342 -52.89 -29.99 -110.85
CA VAL A 342 -52.87 -30.36 -109.42
C VAL A 342 -52.66 -31.84 -109.09
N ILE A 343 -51.60 -32.15 -108.32
CA ILE A 343 -51.75 -33.02 -107.14
C ILE A 343 -51.05 -32.36 -105.94
N LYS A 344 -51.82 -32.31 -104.87
CA LYS A 344 -51.62 -31.66 -103.58
C LYS A 344 -50.87 -32.63 -102.65
N ALA A 345 -49.85 -32.16 -101.94
CA ALA A 345 -49.35 -32.83 -100.74
C ALA A 345 -48.96 -31.79 -99.68
N ARG A 346 -49.55 -31.96 -98.50
CA ARG A 346 -49.35 -31.22 -97.24
C ARG A 346 -48.88 -32.29 -96.23
N PRO A 347 -48.51 -31.96 -94.98
CA PRO A 347 -47.43 -31.13 -94.44
C PRO A 347 -46.42 -32.01 -93.65
N SER A 348 -45.40 -31.43 -93.00
CA SER A 348 -44.74 -32.07 -91.84
C SER A 348 -44.33 -31.04 -90.81
N LEU A 349 -45.01 -31.12 -89.66
CA LEU A 349 -44.67 -30.51 -88.38
C LEU A 349 -43.29 -31.00 -87.91
N LEU A 350 -42.50 -30.15 -87.28
CA LEU A 350 -41.68 -30.52 -86.11
C LEU A 350 -41.24 -29.27 -85.33
N ARG A 351 -41.81 -29.18 -84.13
CA ARG A 351 -41.36 -28.43 -82.94
C ARG A 351 -39.97 -28.95 -82.48
N PRO A 352 -39.22 -28.28 -81.59
CA PRO A 352 -39.66 -27.73 -80.28
C PRO A 352 -39.74 -26.21 -80.19
#